data_AF-I1W6J5-F1
#
_entry.id   AF-I1W6J5-F1
#
_cell.length_a   1.000
_cell.length_b   1.000
_cell.length_c   1.000
_cell.angle_alpha   90.00
_cell.angle_beta   90.00
_cell.angle_gamma   90.00
#
_symmetry.space_group_name_H-M   'P 1'
#
loop_
_entity.id
_entity.type
_entity.pdbx_description
1 polymer ?
#
loop_
_entity_poly.entity_id
_entity_poly.type
_entity_poly.pdbx_seq_one_letter_code
_entity_poly.pdbx_strand_id
1 'polypeptide(L)'
;ERMQNHLKNLKEINDGLRREIRQRMGEDLDSMDMDELRGLEQNLHDSLKTVRERKYHVLQTQTETYKKKVKHSSEAYNNFVRALQMKEDNPFYGYVDDEASHFEGALALANGSTHMYAFRLQPNQPNLHGMEYAPHDLRLA
;
A
#
# COMPACT_ATOMS: atom_id res chain seq x y z
N GLU A 1 16.64 14.95 53.09
CA GLU A 1 15.68 13.90 53.50
C GLU A 1 14.56 13.64 52.49
N ARG A 2 13.62 14.58 52.22
CA ARG A 2 12.48 14.34 51.30
C ARG A 2 12.88 13.84 49.90
N MET A 3 13.88 14.47 49.28
CA MET A 3 14.36 14.10 47.95
C MET A 3 15.02 12.70 47.93
N GLN A 4 15.77 12.35 48.98
CA GLN A 4 16.39 11.04 49.11
C GLN A 4 15.34 9.95 49.32
N ASN A 5 14.33 10.22 50.15
CA ASN A 5 13.20 9.31 50.35
C ASN A 5 12.40 9.10 49.06
N HIS A 6 12.19 10.17 48.28
CA HIS A 6 11.52 10.07 46.99
C HIS A 6 12.33 9.22 45.99
N LEU A 7 13.65 9.45 45.89
CA LEU A 7 14.53 8.64 45.05
C LEU A 7 14.54 7.17 45.47
N LYS A 8 14.56 6.88 46.78
CA LYS A 8 14.49 5.52 47.31
C LYS A 8 13.19 4.83 46.89
N ASN A 9 12.05 5.50 47.05
CA ASN A 9 10.75 4.98 46.62
C ASN A 9 10.71 4.69 45.11
N LEU A 10 11.20 5.61 44.28
CA LEU A 10 11.27 5.39 42.83
C LEU A 10 12.14 4.19 42.44
N LYS A 11 13.25 3.96 43.15
CA LYS A 11 14.10 2.79 42.94
C LYS A 11 13.39 1.50 43.30
N GLU A 12 12.73 1.47 44.47
CA GLU A 12 11.96 0.30 44.92
C GLU A 12 10.85 -0.06 43.92
N ILE A 13 10.13 0.94 43.40
CA ILE A 13 9.12 0.75 42.35
C ILE A 13 9.78 0.21 41.07
N ASN A 14 10.89 0.79 40.62
CA ASN A 14 11.56 0.36 39.39
C ASN A 14 12.06 -1.08 39.48
N ASP A 15 12.66 -1.44 40.62
CA ASP A 15 13.16 -2.79 40.87
C ASP A 15 12.01 -3.80 40.90
N GLY A 16 10.87 -3.42 41.49
CA GLY A 16 9.63 -4.20 41.43
C GLY A 16 9.13 -4.43 40.00
N LEU A 17 9.03 -3.37 39.19
CA LEU A 17 8.61 -3.46 37.79
C LEU A 17 9.56 -4.32 36.95
N ARG A 18 10.87 -4.17 37.16
CA ARG A 18 11.88 -5.00 36.47
C ARG A 18 11.73 -6.47 36.82
N ARG A 19 11.43 -6.78 38.09
CA ARG A 19 11.15 -8.16 38.53
C ARG A 19 9.89 -8.70 37.88
N GLU A 20 8.80 -7.92 37.83
CA GLU A 20 7.56 -8.33 37.15
C GLU A 20 7.80 -8.64 35.66
N ILE A 21 8.60 -7.82 34.97
CA ILE A 21 8.97 -8.06 33.56
C ILE A 21 9.71 -9.40 33.43
N ARG A 22 10.70 -9.67 34.29
CA ARG A 22 11.44 -10.94 34.29
C ARG A 22 10.54 -12.15 34.56
N GLN A 23 9.65 -12.04 35.55
CA GLN A 23 8.65 -13.08 35.84
C GLN A 23 7.75 -13.35 34.63
N ARG A 24 7.25 -12.31 33.96
CA ARG A 24 6.49 -12.44 32.71
C ARG A 24 7.29 -13.10 31.58
N MET A 25 8.62 -13.04 31.61
CA MET A 25 9.53 -13.70 30.68
C MET A 25 9.92 -15.13 31.11
N GLY A 26 9.47 -15.59 32.27
CA GLY A 26 9.78 -16.93 32.80
C GLY A 26 11.04 -16.99 33.68
N GLU A 27 11.53 -15.85 34.15
CA GLU A 27 12.71 -15.72 35.02
C GLU A 27 12.27 -15.37 36.46
N ASP A 28 13.16 -15.54 37.46
CA ASP A 28 12.90 -15.19 38.88
C ASP A 28 11.58 -15.78 39.46
N LEU A 29 11.24 -17.03 39.09
CA LEU A 29 10.02 -17.70 39.52
C LEU A 29 10.15 -18.44 40.86
N ASP A 30 11.37 -18.76 41.30
CA ASP A 30 11.65 -19.59 42.48
C ASP A 30 11.11 -19.00 43.79
N SER A 31 10.91 -17.68 43.84
CA SER A 31 10.37 -16.97 45.01
C SER A 31 8.85 -16.86 45.03
N MET A 32 8.16 -17.34 44.00
CA MET A 32 6.71 -17.25 43.87
C MET A 32 6.03 -18.51 44.44
N ASP A 33 4.89 -18.32 45.08
CA ASP A 33 4.05 -19.46 45.47
C ASP A 33 3.20 -20.00 44.31
N MET A 34 2.53 -21.13 44.54
CA MET A 34 1.72 -21.79 43.51
C MET A 34 0.51 -20.96 43.04
N ASP A 35 -0.10 -20.17 43.92
CA ASP A 35 -1.25 -19.33 43.58
C ASP A 35 -0.80 -18.11 42.77
N GLU A 36 0.35 -17.53 43.11
CA GLU A 36 1.02 -16.46 42.37
C GLU A 36 1.44 -16.93 40.96
N LEU A 37 2.04 -18.12 40.85
CA LEU A 37 2.42 -18.72 39.56
C LEU A 37 1.19 -18.94 38.67
N ARG A 38 0.10 -19.48 39.23
CA ARG A 38 -1.16 -19.66 38.50
C ARG A 38 -1.76 -18.33 38.07
N GLY A 39 -1.70 -17.31 38.93
CA GLY A 39 -2.13 -15.95 38.60
C GLY A 39 -1.34 -15.34 37.45
N LEU A 40 -0.01 -15.52 37.46
CA LEU A 40 0.89 -15.07 36.39
C LEU A 40 0.59 -15.78 35.07
N GLU A 41 0.42 -17.10 35.08
CA GLU A 41 0.06 -17.90 33.91
C GLU A 41 -1.24 -17.39 33.28
N GLN A 42 -2.29 -17.20 34.09
CA GLN A 42 -3.58 -16.73 33.62
C GLN A 42 -3.50 -15.30 33.05
N ASN A 43 -2.76 -14.40 33.71
CA ASN A 43 -2.55 -13.04 33.21
C ASN A 43 -1.84 -13.03 31.85
N LEU A 44 -0.81 -13.87 31.67
CA LEU A 44 -0.10 -14.01 30.41
C LEU A 44 -0.99 -14.59 29.32
N HIS A 45 -1.79 -15.60 29.66
CA HIS A 45 -2.76 -16.20 28.74
C HIS A 45 -3.76 -15.17 28.20
N ASP A 46 -4.37 -14.39 29.10
CA ASP A 46 -5.35 -13.36 28.73
C ASP A 46 -4.70 -12.24 27.91
N SER A 47 -3.52 -11.77 28.32
CA SER A 47 -2.76 -10.75 27.58
C SER A 47 -2.42 -11.23 26.15
N LEU A 48 -1.98 -12.47 26.01
CA LEU A 48 -1.66 -13.08 24.73
C LEU A 48 -2.90 -13.21 23.84
N LYS A 49 -4.05 -13.58 24.43
CA LYS A 49 -5.33 -13.66 23.73
C LYS A 49 -5.70 -12.29 23.15
N THR A 50 -5.68 -11.23 23.95
CA THR A 50 -5.98 -9.86 23.49
C THR A 50 -5.06 -9.43 22.34
N VAL A 51 -3.75 -9.69 22.45
CA VAL A 51 -2.78 -9.35 21.40
C VAL A 51 -3.08 -10.11 20.10
N ARG A 52 -3.40 -11.41 20.19
CA ARG A 52 -3.75 -12.23 19.02
C ARG A 52 -5.05 -11.78 18.37
N GLU A 53 -6.09 -11.52 19.14
CA GLU A 53 -7.37 -11.01 18.65
C GLU A 53 -7.18 -9.70 17.88
N ARG A 54 -6.43 -8.75 18.47
CA ARG A 54 -6.12 -7.48 17.80
C ARG A 54 -5.31 -7.70 16.51
N LYS A 55 -4.30 -8.57 16.53
CA LYS A 55 -3.50 -8.92 15.34
C LYS A 55 -4.40 -9.45 14.22
N TYR A 56 -5.27 -10.42 14.52
CA TYR A 56 -6.14 -11.02 13.51
C TYR A 56 -7.20 -10.05 13.00
N HIS A 57 -7.74 -9.18 13.87
CA HIS A 57 -8.66 -8.11 13.44
C HIS A 57 -8.01 -7.16 12.43
N VAL A 58 -6.76 -6.73 12.69
CA VAL A 58 -6.01 -5.87 11.77
C VAL A 58 -5.77 -6.58 10.44
N LEU A 59 -5.31 -7.84 10.47
CA LEU A 59 -5.06 -8.63 9.26
C LEU A 59 -6.34 -8.83 8.44
N GLN A 60 -7.46 -9.14 9.09
CA GLN A 60 -8.76 -9.29 8.44
C GLN A 60 -9.17 -7.98 7.76
N THR A 61 -9.13 -6.86 8.50
CA THR A 61 -9.54 -5.55 7.97
C THR A 61 -8.68 -5.12 6.77
N GLN A 62 -7.37 -5.35 6.84
CA GLN A 62 -6.46 -5.07 5.72
C GLN A 62 -6.77 -5.94 4.51
N THR A 63 -6.98 -7.24 4.73
CA THR A 63 -7.34 -8.19 3.67
C THR A 63 -8.64 -7.79 2.98
N GLU A 64 -9.68 -7.44 3.75
CA GLU A 64 -10.96 -6.97 3.22
C GLU A 64 -10.81 -5.66 2.43
N THR A 65 -9.98 -4.74 2.92
CA THR A 65 -9.69 -3.48 2.23
C THR A 65 -9.05 -3.73 0.86
N TYR A 66 -8.03 -4.58 0.80
CA TYR A 66 -7.38 -4.91 -0.47
C TYR A 66 -8.29 -5.70 -1.41
N LYS A 67 -9.11 -6.62 -0.88
CA LYS A 67 -10.14 -7.32 -1.67
C LYS A 67 -11.11 -6.33 -2.32
N LYS A 68 -11.59 -5.33 -1.58
CA LYS A 68 -12.45 -4.26 -2.10
C LYS A 68 -11.75 -3.42 -3.16
N LYS A 69 -10.48 -3.05 -2.96
CA LYS A 69 -9.69 -2.29 -3.96
C LYS A 69 -9.56 -3.03 -5.29
N VAL A 70 -9.19 -4.31 -5.23
CA VAL A 70 -9.05 -5.15 -6.43
C VAL A 70 -10.38 -5.27 -7.16
N LYS A 71 -11.46 -5.56 -6.42
CA LYS A 71 -12.81 -5.65 -6.99
C LYS A 71 -13.23 -4.34 -7.68
N HIS A 72 -13.08 -3.21 -7.00
CA HIS A 72 -13.44 -1.90 -7.53
C HIS A 72 -12.66 -1.55 -8.82
N SER A 73 -11.35 -1.80 -8.82
CA SER A 73 -10.51 -1.57 -10.01
C SER A 73 -10.94 -2.44 -11.19
N SER A 74 -11.19 -3.73 -10.95
CA SER A 74 -11.67 -4.66 -11.97
C SER A 74 -13.04 -4.25 -12.53
N GLU A 75 -13.97 -3.84 -11.67
CA GLU A 75 -15.29 -3.34 -12.08
C GLU A 75 -15.18 -2.06 -12.92
N ALA A 76 -14.34 -1.11 -12.51
CA ALA A 76 -14.09 0.12 -13.26
C ALA A 76 -13.53 -0.17 -14.66
N TYR A 77 -12.55 -1.08 -14.75
CA TYR A 77 -11.99 -1.53 -16.04
C TYR A 77 -13.05 -2.19 -16.93
N ASN A 78 -13.82 -3.14 -16.39
CA ASN A 78 -14.87 -3.83 -17.15
C ASN A 78 -15.97 -2.87 -17.63
N ASN A 79 -16.34 -1.89 -16.82
CA ASN A 79 -17.29 -0.85 -17.21
C ASN A 79 -16.74 0.02 -18.35
N PHE A 80 -15.47 0.40 -18.29
CA PHE A 80 -14.82 1.16 -19.35
C PHE A 80 -14.76 0.38 -20.68
N VAL A 81 -14.36 -0.90 -20.63
CA VAL A 81 -14.35 -1.78 -21.82
C VAL A 81 -15.75 -1.89 -22.42
N ARG A 82 -16.78 -2.10 -21.60
CA ARG A 82 -18.17 -2.13 -22.07
C ARG A 82 -18.60 -0.83 -22.74
N ALA A 83 -18.23 0.32 -22.16
CA ALA A 83 -18.55 1.63 -22.73
C ALA A 83 -17.86 1.86 -24.09
N LEU A 84 -16.64 1.35 -24.28
CA LEU A 84 -15.96 1.38 -25.58
C LEU A 84 -16.67 0.50 -26.61
N GLN A 85 -17.03 -0.73 -26.25
CA GLN A 85 -17.75 -1.66 -27.13
C GLN A 85 -19.11 -1.09 -27.58
N MET A 86 -19.87 -0.48 -26.67
CA MET A 86 -21.14 0.17 -27.03
C MET A 86 -21.00 1.40 -27.94
N LYS A 87 -19.80 1.99 -28.03
CA LYS A 87 -19.52 3.10 -28.94
C LYS A 87 -19.15 2.62 -30.34
N GLU A 88 -18.61 1.41 -30.47
CA GLU A 88 -18.28 0.77 -31.75
C GLU A 88 -19.55 0.35 -32.51
N ASP A 89 -20.61 -0.03 -31.79
CA ASP A 89 -21.92 -0.39 -32.37
C ASP A 89 -22.79 0.82 -32.79
N ASN A 90 -22.29 2.05 -32.68
CA ASN A 90 -22.99 3.25 -33.14
C ASN A 90 -22.52 3.64 -34.55
N PRO A 91 -23.32 3.43 -35.61
CA PRO A 91 -22.89 3.60 -37.01
C PRO A 91 -22.74 5.06 -37.45
N PHE A 92 -22.63 6.01 -36.51
CA PHE A 92 -22.59 7.45 -36.81
C PHE A 92 -21.19 7.98 -37.14
N TYR A 93 -20.17 7.11 -37.15
CA TYR A 93 -18.88 7.38 -37.80
C TYR A 93 -18.78 6.58 -39.10
N GLY A 94 -19.75 6.82 -40.00
CA GLY A 94 -19.67 6.36 -41.38
C GLY A 94 -18.53 7.09 -42.08
N TYR A 95 -17.49 6.32 -42.42
CA TYR A 95 -16.51 6.67 -43.44
C TYR A 95 -17.27 7.13 -44.68
N VAL A 96 -17.18 8.42 -45.03
CA VAL A 96 -17.73 8.91 -46.30
C VAL A 96 -16.78 8.38 -47.38
N ASP A 97 -17.23 7.32 -48.03
CA ASP A 97 -16.62 6.79 -49.24
C ASP A 97 -16.90 7.78 -50.37
N ASP A 98 -16.07 8.82 -50.48
CA ASP A 98 -16.05 9.71 -51.64
C ASP A 98 -15.24 9.04 -52.78
N GLU A 99 -15.69 7.86 -53.22
CA GLU A 99 -15.32 7.33 -54.53
C GLU A 99 -16.37 7.75 -55.57
N ALA A 100 -16.16 8.93 -56.16
CA ALA A 100 -16.25 9.16 -57.62
C ALA A 100 -16.43 10.66 -57.96
N SER A 101 -15.33 11.41 -58.03
CA SER A 101 -15.22 12.43 -59.08
C SER A 101 -13.78 12.49 -59.58
N HIS A 102 -13.53 11.66 -60.58
CA HIS A 102 -12.36 11.75 -61.42
C HIS A 102 -12.42 13.07 -62.21
N PHE A 103 -11.70 14.09 -61.73
CA PHE A 103 -11.21 15.15 -62.60
C PHE A 103 -9.98 15.83 -61.97
N GLU A 104 -8.82 15.53 -62.57
CA GLU A 104 -7.79 16.53 -62.83
C GLU A 104 -6.94 17.03 -61.63
N GLY A 105 -5.75 16.43 -61.48
CA GLY A 105 -4.76 16.92 -60.53
C GLY A 105 -3.39 16.27 -60.67
N ALA A 106 -2.96 15.96 -61.90
CA ALA A 106 -1.65 15.41 -62.24
C ALA A 106 -0.47 16.39 -62.01
N LEU A 107 -0.47 17.14 -60.89
CA LEU A 107 0.51 18.17 -60.59
C LEU A 107 0.80 18.25 -59.08
N ALA A 108 1.58 17.31 -58.56
CA ALA A 108 2.61 17.56 -57.53
C ALA A 108 3.22 16.25 -56.99
N LEU A 109 3.80 15.45 -57.88
CA LEU A 109 4.92 14.58 -57.52
C LEU A 109 6.15 15.47 -57.26
N ALA A 110 6.19 16.18 -56.14
CA ALA A 110 7.39 16.88 -55.68
C ALA A 110 7.21 17.33 -54.22
N ASN A 111 7.98 16.71 -53.32
CA ASN A 111 8.41 17.25 -52.02
C ASN A 111 7.38 17.96 -51.13
N GLY A 112 7.12 17.37 -49.96
CA GLY A 112 6.81 18.18 -48.77
C GLY A 112 5.83 17.53 -47.81
N SER A 113 6.36 16.80 -46.83
CA SER A 113 5.85 16.70 -45.46
C SER A 113 4.50 17.36 -45.15
N THR A 114 3.45 16.59 -44.90
CA THR A 114 2.28 16.93 -44.05
C THR A 114 1.30 15.74 -44.11
N HIS A 115 0.90 15.00 -43.07
CA HIS A 115 0.89 15.21 -41.63
C HIS A 115 1.12 13.87 -40.91
N MET A 116 2.31 13.65 -40.35
CA MET A 116 2.46 12.66 -39.27
C MET A 116 1.78 13.24 -38.03
N TYR A 117 0.80 12.53 -37.46
CA TYR A 117 0.23 12.87 -36.17
C TYR A 117 1.30 12.71 -35.07
N ALA A 118 2.09 13.76 -34.86
CA ALA A 118 3.00 13.88 -33.74
C ALA A 118 2.18 14.28 -32.50
N PHE A 119 1.89 13.32 -31.63
CA PHE A 119 1.41 13.62 -30.27
C PHE A 119 2.51 14.38 -29.53
N ARG A 120 2.37 15.72 -29.47
CA ARG A 120 3.23 16.56 -28.64
C ARG A 120 2.89 16.30 -27.17
N LEU A 121 3.73 15.54 -26.48
CA LEU A 121 3.81 15.56 -25.01
C LEU A 121 4.20 16.99 -24.61
N GLN A 122 3.29 17.75 -24.01
CA GLN A 122 3.64 19.02 -23.39
C GLN A 122 4.52 18.74 -22.16
N PRO A 123 5.76 19.26 -22.09
CA PRO A 123 6.63 19.09 -20.94
C PRO A 123 6.38 20.25 -19.98
N ASN A 124 5.34 20.19 -19.16
CA ASN A 124 5.15 21.14 -18.06
C ASN A 124 4.38 20.50 -16.91
N GLN A 125 5.03 19.54 -16.24
CA GLN A 125 4.69 19.12 -14.88
C GLN A 125 5.99 19.25 -14.07
N PRO A 126 6.10 20.19 -13.12
CA PRO A 126 7.37 20.47 -12.43
C PRO A 126 7.80 19.40 -11.42
N ASN A 127 7.08 18.28 -11.31
CA ASN A 127 7.31 17.29 -10.24
C ASN A 127 7.71 15.90 -10.75
N LEU A 128 8.04 15.73 -12.03
CA LEU A 128 8.61 14.47 -12.52
C LEU A 128 10.12 14.47 -12.26
N HIS A 129 10.52 14.25 -11.01
CA HIS A 129 11.87 13.77 -10.73
C HIS A 129 12.02 12.42 -11.45
N GLY A 130 12.85 12.41 -12.49
CA GLY A 130 13.20 11.20 -13.21
C GLY A 130 13.77 10.17 -12.25
N MET A 131 12.97 9.17 -11.91
CA MET A 131 13.50 7.89 -11.44
C MET A 131 13.91 7.11 -12.68
N GLU A 132 15.00 7.55 -13.26
CA GLU A 132 15.81 6.79 -14.20
C GLU A 132 16.31 5.55 -13.45
N TYR A 133 15.92 4.38 -13.95
CA TYR A 133 16.37 3.10 -13.44
C TYR A 133 17.88 2.98 -13.70
N ALA A 134 18.70 3.24 -12.68
CA ALA A 134 20.12 2.89 -12.68
C ALA A 134 20.33 1.63 -11.82
N PRO A 135 20.81 0.51 -12.40
CA PRO A 135 21.15 -0.69 -11.64
C PRO A 135 22.60 -0.54 -11.16
N HIS A 136 22.81 -0.06 -9.93
CA HIS A 136 24.15 -0.04 -9.33
C HIS A 136 24.19 -0.91 -8.07
N ASP A 137 24.72 -2.10 -8.33
CA ASP A 137 25.37 -3.06 -7.44
C ASP A 137 26.45 -2.38 -6.59
N LEU A 138 26.28 -2.24 -5.27
CA LEU A 138 27.36 -1.90 -4.33
C LEU A 138 27.21 -2.62 -2.98
N ARG A 139 28.06 -3.66 -2.88
CA ARG A 139 28.50 -4.47 -1.74
C ARG A 139 28.67 -3.77 -0.37
N LEU A 140 28.36 -4.57 0.66
CA LEU A 140 29.03 -4.80 1.96
C LEU A 140 29.69 -3.63 2.74
N ALA A 141 29.19 -3.44 3.97
CA ALA A 141 29.96 -3.59 5.21
C ALA A 141 29.02 -4.04 6.35
#